data_AF-A0A136MRN3-F1
#
_entry.id   AF-A0A136MRN3-F1
#
_cell.length_a   1.000
_cell.length_b   1.000
_cell.length_c   1.000
_cell.angle_alpha   90.00
_cell.angle_beta   90.00
_cell.angle_gamma   90.00
#
_symmetry.space_group_name_H-M   'P 1'
#
loop_
_entity.id
_entity.type
_entity.pdbx_description
1 polymer ?
#
loop_
_entity_poly.entity_id
_entity_poly.type
_entity_poly.pdbx_seq_one_letter_code
_entity_poly.pdbx_strand_id
1 'polypeptide(L)'
;MDTLWPLFLMTIIMVINWWVYIRNGYPDFSFLYISITTGGILCLFWLIQTLKTEISTDQIRFRLFPFQSKWQSISRSEIESLEVRTYNPFKEYGGYGKRSGSSGKAFTISGKYGLQIVLKDGSKILIGTHQQEKLLGFIQRVYTNKSV
;
A
#
# COMPACT_ATOMS: atom_id res chain seq x y z
N MET A 1 12.20 5.42 -7.26
CA MET A 1 12.38 6.78 -6.70
C MET A 1 11.19 7.20 -5.82
N ASP A 2 10.00 6.64 -6.02
CA ASP A 2 8.75 7.07 -5.34
C ASP A 2 8.62 6.70 -3.84
N THR A 3 9.61 6.04 -3.24
CA THR A 3 9.59 5.65 -1.81
C THR A 3 10.38 6.60 -0.90
N LEU A 4 11.07 7.61 -1.45
CA LEU A 4 11.96 8.50 -0.68
C LEU A 4 11.27 9.79 -0.22
N TRP A 5 10.15 10.20 -0.82
CA TRP A 5 9.45 11.44 -0.44
C TRP A 5 9.04 11.53 1.04
N PRO A 6 8.71 10.45 1.77
CA PRO A 6 8.42 10.55 3.20
C PRO A 6 9.68 10.86 4.00
N LEU A 7 10.85 10.38 3.57
CA LEU A 7 12.12 10.75 4.21
C LEU A 7 12.39 12.24 4.04
N PHE A 8 12.12 12.81 2.86
CA PHE A 8 12.19 14.26 2.66
C PHE A 8 11.23 15.02 3.58
N LEU A 9 9.97 14.58 3.68
CA LEU A 9 9.00 15.18 4.61
C LEU A 9 9.48 15.11 6.07
N MET A 10 10.04 13.98 6.47
CA MET A 10 10.62 13.79 7.81
C MET A 10 11.81 14.72 8.04
N THR A 11 12.73 14.85 7.08
CA THR A 11 13.86 15.79 7.20
C THR A 11 13.39 17.23 7.33
N ILE A 12 12.36 17.64 6.59
CA ILE A 12 11.78 18.98 6.68
C ILE A 12 11.17 19.21 8.06
N ILE A 13 10.39 18.25 8.58
CA ILE A 13 9.80 18.33 9.93
C ILE A 13 10.90 18.39 11.00
N MET A 14 11.99 17.63 10.86
CA MET A 14 13.13 17.67 11.79
C MET A 14 13.85 19.03 11.75
N VAL A 15 14.06 19.59 10.56
CA VAL A 15 14.68 20.92 10.39
C VAL A 15 13.80 22.02 10.99
N ILE A 16 12.48 21.98 10.77
CA ILE A 16 11.54 22.94 11.36
C ILE A 16 11.57 22.83 12.89
N ASN A 17 11.53 21.61 13.43
CA ASN A 17 11.62 21.39 14.87
C ASN A 17 12.92 21.96 15.44
N TRP A 18 14.07 21.66 14.84
CA TRP A 18 15.36 22.22 15.24
C TRP A 18 15.40 23.75 15.17
N TRP A 19 14.83 24.35 14.13
CA TRP A 19 14.76 25.80 13.99
C TRP A 19 13.92 26.44 15.11
N VAL A 20 12.76 25.85 15.44
CA VAL A 20 11.92 26.30 16.56
C VAL A 20 12.65 26.16 17.90
N TYR A 21 13.39 25.07 18.11
CA TYR A 21 14.17 24.84 19.32
C TYR A 21 15.21 25.93 19.55
N ILE A 22 16.02 26.23 18.52
CA ILE A 22 17.04 27.28 18.59
C ILE A 22 16.40 28.65 18.85
N ARG A 23 15.28 28.95 18.18
CA ARG A 23 14.57 30.23 18.34
C ARG A 23 14.00 30.43 19.75
N ASN A 24 13.46 29.38 20.36
CA ASN A 24 12.82 29.47 21.67
C ASN A 24 13.80 29.34 22.85
N GLY A 25 15.07 29.00 22.58
CA GLY A 25 16.11 28.95 23.60
C GLY A 25 15.83 27.95 24.73
N TYR A 26 15.15 26.84 24.43
CA TYR A 26 14.83 25.84 25.44
C TYR A 26 16.13 25.29 26.07
N PRO A 27 16.30 25.37 27.39
CA PRO A 27 17.54 24.97 28.06
C PRO A 27 17.68 23.45 28.24
N ASP A 28 16.64 22.68 27.91
CA ASP A 28 16.54 21.25 28.20
C ASP A 28 16.61 20.37 26.93
N PHE A 29 17.14 19.16 27.07
CA PHE A 29 17.25 18.13 26.05
C PHE A 29 15.91 17.44 25.71
N SER A 30 14.84 17.68 26.50
CA SER A 30 13.51 17.11 26.28
C SER A 30 13.01 17.22 24.82
N PHE A 31 13.26 18.35 24.16
CA PHE A 31 12.86 18.55 22.77
C PHE A 31 13.62 17.66 21.78
N LEU A 32 14.91 17.44 22.02
CA LEU A 32 15.74 16.54 21.21
C LEU A 32 15.23 15.09 21.33
N TYR A 33 14.91 14.66 22.56
CA TYR A 33 14.33 13.33 22.79
C TYR A 33 12.99 13.14 22.07
N ILE A 34 12.08 14.12 22.14
CA ILE A 34 10.80 14.07 21.42
C ILE A 34 11.02 14.01 19.91
N SER A 35 11.98 14.76 19.39
CA SER A 35 12.28 14.79 17.95
C SER A 35 12.84 13.46 17.44
N ILE A 36 13.82 12.89 18.15
CA ILE A 36 14.43 11.60 17.80
C ILE A 36 13.40 10.47 17.92
N THR A 37 12.63 10.44 19.00
CA THR A 37 11.60 9.39 19.21
C THR A 37 10.50 9.48 18.15
N THR A 38 9.98 10.67 17.86
CA THR A 38 8.96 10.87 16.81
C THR A 38 9.49 10.48 15.43
N GLY A 39 10.72 10.90 15.08
CA GLY A 39 11.37 10.51 13.83
C GLY A 39 11.59 8.99 13.74
N GLY A 40 12.06 8.36 14.83
CA GLY A 40 12.24 6.91 14.92
C GLY A 40 10.94 6.14 14.71
N ILE A 41 9.85 6.56 15.36
CA ILE A 41 8.53 5.93 15.22
C ILE A 41 8.02 6.03 13.77
N LEU A 42 8.13 7.19 13.14
CA LEU A 42 7.71 7.38 11.75
C LEU A 42 8.56 6.55 10.77
N CYS A 43 9.86 6.44 11.00
CA CYS A 43 10.76 5.60 10.21
C CYS A 43 10.38 4.12 10.33
N LEU A 44 10.18 3.64 11.56
CA LEU A 44 9.74 2.27 11.82
C LEU A 44 8.39 1.99 11.16
N PHE A 45 7.43 2.90 11.28
CA PHE A 45 6.12 2.79 10.65
C PHE A 45 6.21 2.63 9.13
N TRP A 46 7.15 3.34 8.48
CA TRP A 46 7.38 3.22 7.05
C TRP A 46 8.00 1.87 6.66
N LEU A 47 8.99 1.39 7.42
CA LEU A 47 9.70 0.14 7.14
C LEU A 47 8.85 -1.12 7.32
N ILE A 48 7.85 -1.07 8.20
CA ILE A 48 7.02 -2.22 8.57
C ILE A 48 5.90 -2.50 7.55
N GLN A 49 5.66 -1.57 6.62
CA GLN A 49 4.56 -1.66 5.66
C GLN A 49 4.71 -2.90 4.78
N THR A 50 3.75 -3.83 4.88
CA THR A 50 3.78 -5.09 4.13
C THR A 50 2.41 -5.45 3.59
N LEU A 51 2.33 -5.72 2.29
CA LEU A 51 1.14 -6.19 1.61
C LEU A 51 1.33 -7.68 1.34
N LYS A 52 0.54 -8.50 2.05
CA LYS A 52 0.51 -9.94 1.83
C LYS A 52 -0.71 -10.27 1.01
N THR A 53 -0.52 -11.09 -0.02
CA THR A 53 -1.58 -11.56 -0.91
C THR A 53 -1.44 -13.07 -1.06
N GLU A 54 -2.49 -13.79 -0.74
CA GLU A 54 -2.60 -15.24 -0.87
C GLU A 54 -3.75 -15.52 -1.83
N ILE A 55 -3.44 -16.19 -2.93
CA ILE A 55 -4.41 -16.51 -3.97
C ILE A 55 -4.62 -18.02 -3.92
N SER A 56 -5.82 -18.44 -3.55
CA SER A 56 -6.27 -19.83 -3.61
C SER A 56 -7.24 -20.01 -4.78
N THR A 57 -7.64 -21.25 -5.06
CA THR A 57 -8.66 -21.56 -6.07
C THR A 57 -10.03 -21.02 -5.71
N ASP A 58 -10.36 -20.99 -4.41
CA ASP A 58 -11.70 -20.68 -3.91
C ASP A 58 -11.84 -19.23 -3.42
N GLN A 59 -10.72 -18.59 -3.04
CA GLN A 59 -10.74 -17.23 -2.50
C GLN A 59 -9.39 -16.52 -2.70
N ILE A 60 -9.46 -15.19 -2.74
CA ILE A 60 -8.30 -14.29 -2.72
C ILE A 60 -8.26 -13.62 -1.36
N ARG A 61 -7.17 -13.82 -0.60
CA ARG A 61 -6.96 -13.19 0.70
C ARG A 61 -5.84 -12.17 0.62
N PHE A 62 -6.04 -11.01 1.23
CA PHE A 62 -4.99 -10.00 1.30
C PHE A 62 -5.04 -9.23 2.62
N ARG A 63 -3.89 -8.69 3.00
CA ARG A 63 -3.73 -7.89 4.22
C ARG A 63 -2.62 -6.86 4.01
N LEU A 64 -2.91 -5.62 4.39
CA LEU A 64 -1.95 -4.52 4.38
C LEU A 64 -1.54 -4.17 5.82
N PHE A 65 -0.40 -4.64 6.29
CA PHE A 65 0.13 -4.27 7.60
C PHE A 65 0.91 -2.95 7.49
N PRO A 66 0.83 -2.01 8.46
CA PRO A 66 0.09 -2.03 9.72
C PRO A 66 -1.35 -1.48 9.65
N PHE A 67 -1.77 -0.91 8.50
CA PHE A 67 -3.09 -0.26 8.35
C PHE A 67 -4.29 -1.20 8.51
N GLN A 68 -4.09 -2.50 8.29
CA GLN A 68 -5.11 -3.51 8.36
C GLN A 68 -4.54 -4.78 8.98
N SER A 69 -4.98 -5.10 10.20
CA SER A 69 -4.58 -6.32 10.90
C SER A 69 -5.40 -7.55 10.51
N LYS A 70 -6.61 -7.36 9.98
CA LYS A 70 -7.49 -8.46 9.57
C LYS A 70 -7.24 -8.83 8.10
N TRP A 71 -7.21 -10.13 7.82
CA TRP A 71 -7.26 -10.62 6.44
C TRP A 71 -8.61 -10.26 5.84
N GLN A 72 -8.58 -9.69 4.64
CA GLN A 72 -9.77 -9.54 3.82
C GLN A 72 -9.78 -10.65 2.78
N SER A 73 -10.89 -11.39 2.73
CA SER A 73 -11.12 -12.46 1.76
C SER A 73 -12.16 -12.01 0.74
N ILE A 74 -11.91 -12.34 -0.52
CA ILE A 74 -12.86 -12.21 -1.63
C ILE A 74 -13.13 -13.62 -2.12
N SER A 75 -14.38 -14.06 -2.10
CA SER A 75 -14.76 -15.38 -2.59
C SER A 75 -14.66 -15.42 -4.11
N ARG A 76 -14.24 -16.54 -4.68
CA ARG A 76 -14.19 -16.72 -6.13
C ARG A 76 -15.58 -16.57 -6.77
N SER A 77 -16.65 -16.92 -6.06
CA SER A 77 -18.03 -16.76 -6.53
C SER A 77 -18.46 -15.31 -6.71
N GLU A 78 -17.80 -14.36 -6.03
CA GLU A 78 -18.09 -12.92 -6.10
C GLU A 78 -17.33 -12.22 -7.23
N ILE A 79 -16.29 -12.87 -7.77
CA ILE A 79 -15.41 -12.30 -8.78
C ILE A 79 -16.07 -12.44 -10.16
N GLU A 80 -16.18 -11.32 -10.86
CA GLU A 80 -16.60 -11.26 -12.25
C GLU A 80 -15.39 -11.41 -13.17
N SER A 81 -14.32 -10.65 -12.93
CA SER A 81 -13.09 -10.72 -13.73
C SER A 81 -11.83 -10.42 -12.92
N LEU A 82 -10.70 -10.97 -13.40
CA LEU A 82 -9.36 -10.77 -12.86
C LEU A 82 -8.41 -10.39 -14.00
N GLU A 83 -7.66 -9.32 -13.81
CA GLU A 83 -6.66 -8.88 -14.80
C GLU A 83 -5.42 -8.33 -14.09
N VAL A 84 -4.24 -8.73 -14.54
CA VAL A 84 -3.00 -8.07 -14.11
C VAL A 84 -2.75 -6.91 -15.06
N ARG A 85 -2.75 -5.69 -14.52
CA ARG A 85 -2.58 -4.48 -15.30
C ARG A 85 -1.52 -3.56 -14.72
N THR A 86 -1.06 -2.65 -15.56
CA THR A 86 -0.30 -1.47 -15.11
C THR A 86 -1.28 -0.42 -14.62
N TYR A 87 -0.97 0.24 -13.50
CA TYR A 87 -1.79 1.30 -12.92
C TYR A 87 -0.91 2.48 -12.48
N ASN A 88 -1.52 3.65 -12.36
CA ASN A 88 -0.89 4.84 -11.81
C ASN A 88 -1.48 5.17 -10.43
N PRO A 89 -0.75 4.93 -9.32
CA PRO A 89 -1.25 5.16 -7.97
C PRO A 89 -1.76 6.59 -7.74
N PHE A 90 -1.04 7.60 -8.24
CA PHE A 90 -1.36 9.00 -7.99
C PHE A 90 -2.55 9.48 -8.82
N LYS A 91 -2.63 9.11 -10.09
CA LYS A 91 -3.73 9.52 -10.98
C LYS A 91 -5.04 8.80 -10.70
N GLU A 92 -4.98 7.51 -10.36
CA GLU A 92 -6.18 6.67 -10.25
C GLU A 92 -6.73 6.57 -8.81
N TYR A 93 -5.85 6.64 -7.81
CA TYR A 93 -6.21 6.37 -6.41
C TYR A 93 -5.69 7.43 -5.41
N GLY A 94 -5.00 8.48 -5.88
CA GLY A 94 -4.47 9.53 -5.02
C GLY A 94 -3.25 9.11 -4.18
N GLY A 95 -2.53 8.07 -4.57
CA GLY A 95 -1.27 7.65 -3.98
C GLY A 95 -1.25 6.19 -3.52
N TYR A 96 -0.27 5.87 -2.66
CA TYR A 96 -0.08 4.53 -2.10
C TYR A 96 -0.88 4.32 -0.81
N GLY A 97 -1.02 3.05 -0.41
CA GLY A 97 -1.70 2.59 0.80
C GLY A 97 -3.06 1.95 0.51
N LYS A 98 -3.92 1.96 1.54
CA LYS A 98 -5.35 1.65 1.41
C LYS A 98 -6.07 2.92 0.93
N ARG A 99 -6.54 2.90 -0.31
CA ARG A 99 -7.18 4.05 -0.97
C ARG A 99 -8.53 3.67 -1.54
N SER A 100 -9.40 4.66 -1.66
CA SER A 100 -10.67 4.58 -2.36
C SER A 100 -10.74 5.78 -3.30
N GLY A 101 -10.96 5.54 -4.59
CA GLY A 101 -11.08 6.58 -5.61
C GLY A 101 -12.18 6.25 -6.61
N SER A 102 -12.24 7.04 -7.69
CA SER A 102 -13.18 6.81 -8.80
C SER A 102 -13.00 5.45 -9.47
N SER A 103 -11.78 4.90 -9.41
CA SER A 103 -11.43 3.58 -9.97
C SER A 103 -11.64 2.41 -8.97
N GLY A 104 -12.35 2.66 -7.87
CA GLY A 104 -12.61 1.69 -6.80
C GLY A 104 -11.58 1.74 -5.67
N LYS A 105 -11.43 0.62 -4.97
CA LYS A 105 -10.50 0.47 -3.85
C LYS A 105 -9.13 0.01 -4.35
N ALA A 106 -8.06 0.52 -3.78
CA ALA A 106 -6.70 0.06 -4.05
C ALA A 106 -5.96 -0.23 -2.75
N PHE A 107 -5.20 -1.32 -2.77
CA PHE A 107 -4.30 -1.75 -1.71
C PHE A 107 -2.91 -1.88 -2.32
N THR A 108 -2.08 -0.86 -2.11
CA THR A 108 -0.76 -0.77 -2.75
C THR A 108 0.25 -0.23 -1.76
N ILE A 109 1.52 -0.63 -1.86
CA ILE A 109 2.62 -0.04 -1.06
C ILE A 109 3.56 0.75 -1.94
N SER A 110 3.89 0.17 -3.09
CA SER A 110 4.77 0.74 -4.10
C SER A 110 4.59 -0.01 -5.41
N GLY A 111 5.13 0.55 -6.49
CA GLY A 111 5.10 -0.08 -7.81
C GLY A 111 3.96 0.42 -8.68
N LYS A 112 3.90 -0.16 -9.89
CA LYS A 112 3.00 0.25 -10.99
C LYS A 112 2.18 -0.91 -11.55
N TYR A 113 2.28 -2.09 -10.95
CA TYR A 113 1.59 -3.30 -11.41
C TYR A 113 0.67 -3.83 -10.33
N GLY A 114 -0.52 -4.26 -10.71
CA GLY A 114 -1.51 -4.73 -9.75
C GLY A 114 -2.49 -5.71 -10.37
N LEU A 115 -3.07 -6.54 -9.51
CA LEU A 115 -4.22 -7.37 -9.83
C LEU A 115 -5.48 -6.53 -9.67
N GLN A 116 -6.14 -6.24 -10.79
CA GLN A 116 -7.47 -5.68 -10.82
C GLN A 116 -8.48 -6.81 -10.66
N ILE A 117 -9.35 -6.66 -9.67
CA ILE A 117 -10.46 -7.54 -9.37
C ILE A 117 -11.73 -6.72 -9.61
N VAL A 118 -12.60 -7.21 -10.48
CA VAL A 118 -13.96 -6.68 -10.65
C VAL A 118 -14.91 -7.68 -10.02
N LEU A 119 -15.72 -7.23 -9.09
CA LEU A 119 -16.74 -8.03 -8.41
C LEU A 119 -18.06 -7.92 -9.16
N LYS A 120 -18.91 -8.94 -9.02
CA LYS A 120 -20.23 -9.02 -9.66
C LYS A 120 -21.19 -7.91 -9.25
N ASP A 121 -20.93 -7.24 -8.14
CA ASP A 121 -21.68 -6.05 -7.70
C ASP A 121 -21.19 -4.74 -8.37
N GLY A 122 -20.24 -4.85 -9.32
CA GLY A 122 -19.62 -3.73 -10.03
C GLY A 122 -18.48 -3.05 -9.26
N SER A 123 -18.21 -3.46 -8.02
CA SER A 123 -17.13 -2.89 -7.23
C SER A 123 -15.75 -3.37 -7.72
N LYS A 124 -14.77 -2.46 -7.62
CA LYS A 124 -13.42 -2.67 -8.16
C LYS A 124 -12.39 -2.64 -7.04
N ILE A 125 -11.51 -3.63 -7.02
CA ILE A 125 -10.42 -3.75 -6.05
C ILE A 125 -9.11 -3.98 -6.78
N LEU A 126 -8.12 -3.12 -6.57
CA LEU A 126 -6.76 -3.27 -7.08
C LEU A 126 -5.82 -3.70 -5.94
N ILE A 127 -5.05 -4.76 -6.17
CA ILE A 127 -4.00 -5.23 -5.24
C ILE A 127 -2.64 -5.07 -5.92
N GLY A 128 -1.78 -4.20 -5.40
CA GLY A 128 -0.43 -3.98 -5.95
C GLY A 128 0.47 -5.20 -5.82
N THR A 129 1.35 -5.42 -6.80
CA THR A 129 2.33 -6.51 -6.81
C THR A 129 3.66 -6.10 -7.44
N HIS A 130 4.75 -6.65 -6.93
CA HIS A 130 6.08 -6.58 -7.56
C HIS A 130 6.39 -7.83 -8.39
N GLN A 131 5.56 -8.86 -8.31
CA GLN A 131 5.75 -10.16 -8.94
C GLN A 131 4.74 -10.37 -10.07
N GLN A 132 4.64 -9.41 -10.99
CA GLN A 132 3.65 -9.40 -12.08
C GLN A 132 3.69 -10.69 -12.92
N GLU A 133 4.88 -11.21 -13.24
CA GLU A 133 5.06 -12.38 -14.10
C GLU A 133 4.56 -13.66 -13.42
N LYS A 134 4.91 -13.85 -12.15
CA LYS A 134 4.43 -14.98 -11.34
C LYS A 134 2.90 -14.95 -11.22
N LEU A 135 2.35 -13.76 -11.02
CA LEU A 135 0.91 -13.57 -10.86
C LEU A 135 0.15 -13.84 -12.17
N LEU A 136 0.66 -13.34 -13.30
CA LEU A 136 0.13 -13.61 -14.64
C LEU A 136 0.11 -15.11 -14.93
N GLY A 137 1.23 -15.81 -14.71
CA GLY A 137 1.33 -17.25 -14.94
C GLY A 137 0.36 -18.06 -14.06
N PHE A 138 0.16 -17.66 -12.81
CA PHE A 138 -0.81 -18.29 -11.92
C PHE A 138 -2.25 -18.07 -12.40
N ILE A 139 -2.61 -16.84 -12.77
CA ILE A 139 -3.96 -16.50 -13.21
C ILE A 139 -4.31 -17.21 -14.52
N GLN A 140 -3.40 -17.24 -15.49
CA GLN A 140 -3.63 -17.97 -16.74
C GLN A 140 -3.88 -19.47 -16.50
N ARG A 141 -3.10 -20.09 -15.61
CA ARG A 141 -3.23 -21.51 -15.29
C ARG A 141 -4.53 -21.85 -14.57
N VAL A 142 -4.95 -21.03 -13.61
CA VAL A 142 -6.07 -21.35 -12.71
C VAL A 142 -7.40 -20.80 -13.21
N TYR A 143 -7.38 -19.63 -13.86
CA TYR A 143 -8.59 -18.87 -14.17
C TYR A 143 -8.90 -18.73 -15.66
N THR A 144 -7.91 -18.83 -16.55
CA THR A 144 -8.15 -18.79 -18.01
C THR A 144 -8.35 -20.19 -18.61
N ASN A 145 -7.73 -21.23 -18.03
CA ASN A 145 -7.80 -22.60 -18.57
C ASN A 145 -9.09 -23.37 -18.24
N LYS A 146 -10.12 -22.72 -17.67
CA LYS A 146 -11.45 -23.31 -17.40
C LYS A 146 -12.54 -22.86 -18.38
N SER A 147 -12.18 -22.17 -19.44
CA SER A 147 -13.09 -21.78 -20.53
C SER A 147 -12.82 -22.57 -21.81
N VAL A 148 -12.88 -23.91 -21.71
CA VAL A 148 -13.09 -24.84 -22.83
C VAL A 148 -14.07 -25.90 -22.39
#